data_AF-A0AAW2IAH1-F1
#
_entry.id   AF-A0AAW2IAH1-F1
#
_cell.length_a   1.000
_cell.length_b   1.000
_cell.length_c   1.000
_cell.angle_alpha   90.00
_cell.angle_beta   90.00
_cell.angle_gamma   90.00
#
_symmetry.space_group_name_H-M   'P 1'
#
loop_
_entity.id
_entity.type
_entity.pdbx_description
1 polymer ?
#
loop_
_entity_poly.entity_id
_entity_poly.type
_entity_poly.pdbx_seq_one_letter_code
_entity_poly.pdbx_strand_id
1 'polypeptide(L)'
;MSFSPGIGYSQLIATSTLLTYYCAVMAIIVFYLFASFSSTLPWSYCKPEWELCVDSSNYDVHVNRTGLLSSSELYYLKEVFHEVETIDHGIGIPDWKLAGCLLLSWITLFFLVIDGVKSTGRASYFLAIFPYVVLLCLMIRGCTLPGAVNGIIVFFKPVWSELLNPKVWYAAVTQACFSLSTSFGSLITYSSYNDFRHNIYRDALIVAALDTFTSVMAGITLFSILGNLAYEVNATNIEDVTKGGMGLAFISYPEATAKFDILPQFFAVMFFFMLFVLGAGSAVSSLNLVVKMVLDLFPNVKSWKVALVTSCIFFLIGLVYVTPGGQFIISLVDYYAGSFNILVIACVEIMAIGWIYGVKNVCKNIEFMLKRKVGIYWKVCWGFFAPVIMIVILLYTLATAEVLKYHDYEYPLSATISGWIMLVLGVMQIPFWGLYQIYKKEGSIWSRIKILTKPSASWGPLEPAIRKEWEDAMSAELELNRL
;
A
#
# COMPACT_ATOMS: atom_id res chain seq x y z
N MET A 1 3.64 17.41 -19.25
CA MET A 1 2.65 18.27 -19.94
C MET A 1 2.20 19.37 -19.00
N SER A 2 1.64 20.46 -19.51
CA SER A 2 1.11 21.52 -18.63
C SER A 2 -0.18 21.12 -17.90
N PHE A 3 -0.86 20.02 -18.29
CA PHE A 3 -1.97 19.40 -17.54
C PHE A 3 -1.51 18.52 -16.35
N SER A 4 -0.24 18.11 -16.33
CA SER A 4 0.33 17.18 -15.33
C SER A 4 0.29 17.61 -13.85
N PRO A 5 0.23 18.92 -13.47
CA PRO A 5 0.18 19.28 -12.06
C PRO A 5 -1.01 18.67 -11.29
N GLY A 6 -2.17 18.54 -11.94
CA GLY A 6 -3.37 17.98 -11.31
C GLY A 6 -3.20 16.52 -10.88
N ILE A 7 -2.48 15.72 -11.67
CA ILE A 7 -2.16 14.32 -11.33
C ILE A 7 -1.25 14.29 -10.08
N GLY A 8 -0.21 15.13 -10.05
CA GLY A 8 0.71 15.20 -8.90
C GLY A 8 0.03 15.65 -7.60
N TYR A 9 -0.88 16.63 -7.66
CA TYR A 9 -1.66 17.04 -6.48
C TYR A 9 -2.64 15.95 -6.04
N SER A 10 -3.27 15.23 -6.98
CA SER A 10 -4.15 14.10 -6.67
C SER A 10 -3.38 12.97 -5.98
N GLN A 11 -2.19 12.63 -6.49
CA GLN A 11 -1.25 11.67 -5.88
C GLN A 11 -0.82 12.11 -4.49
N LEU A 12 -0.52 13.40 -4.29
CA LEU A 12 -0.16 13.94 -2.98
C LEU A 12 -1.27 13.74 -1.95
N ILE A 13 -2.53 14.04 -2.32
CA ILE A 13 -3.68 13.84 -1.42
C ILE A 13 -3.86 12.36 -1.12
N ALA A 14 -3.90 11.51 -2.15
CA ALA A 14 -4.10 10.06 -2.00
C ALA A 14 -3.02 9.44 -1.10
N THR A 15 -1.74 9.73 -1.35
CA THR A 15 -0.62 9.20 -0.57
C THR A 15 -0.56 9.79 0.84
N SER A 16 -0.96 11.05 1.05
CA SER A 16 -1.07 11.63 2.39
C SER A 16 -2.14 10.92 3.21
N THR A 17 -3.32 10.69 2.62
CA THR A 17 -4.40 9.96 3.28
C THR A 17 -3.99 8.52 3.58
N LEU A 18 -3.41 7.82 2.61
CA LEU A 18 -2.84 6.47 2.77
C LEU A 18 -1.91 6.40 3.98
N LEU A 19 -0.95 7.32 4.03
CA LEU A 19 0.09 7.33 5.06
C LEU A 19 -0.51 7.47 6.47
N THR A 20 -1.58 8.25 6.65
CA THR A 20 -2.18 8.47 7.97
C THR A 20 -2.78 7.20 8.58
N TYR A 21 -3.59 6.43 7.84
CA TYR A 21 -4.17 5.19 8.36
C TYR A 21 -3.16 4.04 8.34
N TYR A 22 -2.22 4.03 7.38
CA TYR A 22 -1.14 3.04 7.34
C TYR A 22 -0.27 3.11 8.61
N CYS A 23 0.02 4.32 9.10
CA CYS A 23 0.71 4.49 10.38
C CYS A 23 -0.12 4.04 11.59
N ALA A 24 -1.45 4.06 11.51
CA ALA A 24 -2.31 3.46 12.53
C ALA A 24 -2.20 1.93 12.54
N VAL A 25 -2.14 1.29 11.37
CA VAL A 25 -1.81 -0.14 11.25
C VAL A 25 -0.44 -0.45 11.87
N MET A 26 0.57 0.39 11.63
CA MET A 26 1.87 0.25 12.29
C MET A 26 1.78 0.39 13.83
N ALA A 27 0.92 1.26 14.35
CA ALA A 27 0.71 1.40 15.79
C ALA A 27 0.18 0.10 16.41
N ILE A 28 -0.74 -0.59 15.73
CA ILE A 28 -1.26 -1.89 16.15
C ILE A 28 -0.15 -2.94 16.17
N ILE A 29 0.72 -2.95 15.15
CA ILE A 29 1.89 -3.84 15.12
C ILE A 29 2.82 -3.58 16.31
N VAL A 30 3.10 -2.31 16.62
CA VAL A 30 3.91 -1.92 17.78
C VAL A 30 3.27 -2.36 19.10
N PHE A 31 1.95 -2.25 19.22
CA PHE A 31 1.21 -2.72 20.39
C PHE A 31 1.41 -4.24 20.59
N TYR A 32 1.20 -5.03 19.54
CA TYR A 32 1.43 -6.49 19.58
C TYR A 32 2.91 -6.84 19.83
N LEU A 33 3.84 -6.06 19.28
CA LEU A 33 5.28 -6.23 19.53
C LEU A 33 5.60 -6.06 21.02
N PHE A 34 5.09 -5.02 21.67
CA PHE A 34 5.27 -4.84 23.11
C PHE A 34 4.57 -5.93 23.93
N ALA A 35 3.35 -6.30 23.55
CA ALA A 35 2.60 -7.38 24.18
C ALA A 35 3.33 -8.74 24.10
N SER A 36 4.11 -8.97 23.04
CA SER A 36 4.90 -10.20 22.83
C SER A 36 6.02 -10.42 23.85
N PHE A 37 6.45 -9.39 24.58
CA PHE A 37 7.47 -9.50 25.64
C PHE A 37 6.91 -9.99 26.99
N SER A 38 5.63 -10.34 27.04
CA SER A 38 4.98 -10.90 28.22
C SER A 38 5.45 -12.33 28.49
N SER A 39 5.47 -12.75 29.76
CA SER A 39 5.86 -14.13 30.14
C SER A 39 4.94 -15.18 29.52
N THR A 40 3.65 -14.88 29.45
CA THR A 40 2.63 -15.62 28.71
C THR A 40 2.05 -14.68 27.67
N LEU A 41 1.81 -15.18 26.46
CA LEU A 41 1.25 -14.34 25.40
C LEU A 41 -0.18 -13.94 25.79
N PRO A 42 -0.52 -12.64 25.77
CA PRO A 42 -1.79 -12.19 26.34
C PRO A 42 -3.01 -12.59 25.52
N TRP A 43 -2.82 -13.02 24.27
CA TRP A 43 -3.86 -13.60 23.41
C TRP A 43 -3.96 -15.12 23.52
N SER A 44 -3.17 -15.79 24.36
CA SER A 44 -3.15 -17.25 24.44
C SER A 44 -4.24 -17.85 25.33
N TYR A 45 -4.84 -17.05 26.21
CA TYR A 45 -5.84 -17.45 27.19
C TYR A 45 -7.02 -16.47 27.23
N CYS A 46 -8.18 -16.96 27.65
CA CYS A 46 -9.39 -16.21 27.85
C CYS A 46 -9.36 -15.47 29.18
N LYS A 47 -9.69 -14.17 29.16
CA LYS A 47 -9.92 -13.42 30.38
C LYS A 47 -11.26 -13.81 31.01
N PRO A 48 -11.42 -13.74 32.35
CA PRO A 48 -12.68 -14.06 33.03
C PRO A 48 -13.88 -13.24 32.57
N GLU A 49 -13.64 -12.04 32.02
CA GLU A 49 -14.66 -11.11 31.53
C GLU A 49 -15.18 -11.47 30.13
N TRP A 50 -14.54 -12.41 29.45
CA TRP A 50 -14.86 -12.78 28.09
C TRP A 50 -15.81 -13.98 28.06
N GLU A 51 -17.09 -13.69 27.92
CA GLU A 51 -18.11 -14.71 27.65
C GLU A 51 -17.90 -15.34 26.26
N LEU A 52 -18.20 -16.64 26.12
CA LEU A 52 -18.08 -17.41 24.87
C LEU A 52 -16.66 -17.43 24.26
N CYS A 53 -15.63 -17.49 25.11
CA CYS A 53 -14.23 -17.52 24.69
C CYS A 53 -13.63 -18.94 24.73
N VAL A 54 -12.78 -19.27 23.76
CA VAL A 54 -11.94 -20.48 23.75
C VAL A 54 -10.46 -20.11 23.76
N ASP A 55 -9.69 -20.75 24.65
CA ASP A 55 -8.26 -20.55 24.76
C ASP A 55 -7.54 -20.94 23.47
N SER A 56 -6.73 -20.02 22.94
CA SER A 56 -5.92 -20.29 21.74
C SER A 56 -4.78 -21.29 22.04
N SER A 57 -4.28 -21.32 23.28
CA SER A 57 -3.21 -22.22 23.72
C SER A 57 -3.68 -23.64 24.01
N ASN A 58 -4.88 -23.81 24.58
CA ASN A 58 -5.37 -25.11 25.01
C ASN A 58 -6.75 -25.36 24.40
N TYR A 59 -6.75 -26.08 23.28
CA TYR A 59 -7.94 -26.26 22.46
C TYR A 59 -8.72 -27.49 22.92
N ASP A 60 -9.77 -27.31 23.71
CA ASP A 60 -10.60 -28.42 24.17
C ASP A 60 -11.53 -28.90 23.04
N VAL A 61 -11.27 -30.10 22.51
CA VAL A 61 -11.87 -30.64 21.27
C VAL A 61 -13.38 -30.92 21.43
N HIS A 62 -13.91 -30.88 22.66
CA HIS A 62 -15.27 -31.29 23.00
C HIS A 62 -16.30 -30.15 23.06
N VAL A 63 -15.93 -28.90 22.74
CA VAL A 63 -16.85 -27.76 22.80
C VAL A 63 -17.58 -27.56 21.47
N ASN A 64 -18.92 -27.55 21.53
CA ASN A 64 -19.77 -27.27 20.37
C ASN A 64 -19.63 -25.80 19.96
N ARG A 65 -19.07 -25.53 18.77
CA ARG A 65 -18.47 -24.23 18.39
C ARG A 65 -19.42 -23.15 17.90
N THR A 66 -20.73 -23.39 17.88
CA THR A 66 -21.67 -22.38 17.36
C THR A 66 -21.68 -21.15 18.27
N GLY A 67 -21.01 -20.08 17.84
CA GLY A 67 -20.97 -18.79 18.54
C GLY A 67 -19.79 -18.56 19.49
N LEU A 68 -18.78 -19.44 19.51
CA LEU A 68 -17.55 -19.23 20.31
C LEU A 68 -16.47 -18.51 19.49
N LEU A 69 -15.80 -17.54 20.12
CA LEU A 69 -14.68 -16.79 19.55
C LEU A 69 -13.36 -17.21 20.21
N SER A 70 -12.25 -17.17 19.46
CA SER A 70 -10.94 -17.47 20.01
C SER A 70 -10.44 -16.33 20.92
N SER A 71 -9.59 -16.68 21.90
CA SER A 71 -8.98 -15.68 22.78
C SER A 71 -8.16 -14.63 22.02
N SER A 72 -7.59 -14.98 20.85
CA SER A 72 -6.89 -14.06 19.96
C SER A 72 -7.83 -13.05 19.29
N GLU A 73 -8.99 -13.51 18.83
CA GLU A 73 -10.04 -12.66 18.24
C GLU A 73 -10.59 -11.70 19.29
N LEU A 74 -10.89 -12.19 20.50
CA LEU A 74 -11.37 -11.33 21.58
C LEU A 74 -10.31 -10.36 22.11
N TYR A 75 -9.04 -10.76 22.12
CA TYR A 75 -7.93 -9.85 22.43
C TYR A 75 -7.87 -8.70 21.42
N TYR A 76 -7.97 -9.01 20.12
CA TYR A 76 -8.00 -8.01 19.06
C TYR A 76 -9.18 -7.05 19.21
N LEU A 77 -10.41 -7.57 19.32
CA LEU A 77 -11.63 -6.75 19.36
C LEU A 77 -11.75 -5.95 20.66
N LYS A 78 -11.57 -6.60 21.83
CA LYS A 78 -11.90 -6.01 23.13
C LYS A 78 -10.72 -5.33 23.82
N GLU A 79 -9.49 -5.84 23.68
CA GLU A 79 -8.33 -5.29 24.40
C GLU A 79 -7.51 -4.30 23.56
N VAL A 80 -7.33 -4.59 22.27
CA VAL A 80 -6.54 -3.73 21.38
C VAL A 80 -7.37 -2.53 20.95
N PHE A 81 -8.53 -2.75 20.32
CA PHE A 81 -9.36 -1.65 19.81
C PHE A 81 -10.38 -1.13 20.80
N HIS A 82 -10.85 -1.97 21.72
CA HIS A 82 -12.09 -1.72 22.45
C HIS A 82 -13.24 -1.41 21.47
N GLU A 83 -13.35 -2.23 20.43
CA GLU A 83 -14.19 -1.96 19.26
C GLU A 83 -15.66 -1.79 19.62
N VAL A 84 -16.28 -0.76 19.03
CA VAL A 84 -17.72 -0.52 19.14
C VAL A 84 -18.47 -1.33 18.09
N GLU A 85 -19.68 -1.80 18.42
CA GLU A 85 -20.50 -2.56 17.47
C GLU A 85 -20.96 -1.73 16.27
N THR A 86 -21.23 -0.43 16.49
CA THR A 86 -21.67 0.51 15.46
C THR A 86 -21.08 1.91 15.71
N ILE A 87 -20.98 2.70 14.65
CA ILE A 87 -20.48 4.09 14.71
C ILE A 87 -21.59 5.14 14.91
N ASP A 88 -22.85 4.70 15.06
CA ASP A 88 -24.02 5.60 15.15
C ASP A 88 -23.98 6.51 16.39
N HIS A 89 -23.34 6.05 17.46
CA HIS A 89 -23.16 6.81 18.70
C HIS A 89 -21.81 7.56 18.77
N GLY A 90 -21.06 7.58 17.67
CA GLY A 90 -19.74 8.20 17.57
C GLY A 90 -18.59 7.20 17.66
N ILE A 91 -17.37 7.70 17.42
CA ILE A 91 -16.16 6.87 17.31
C ILE A 91 -15.42 6.65 18.64
N GLY A 92 -15.81 7.36 19.71
CA GLY A 92 -15.12 7.32 21.00
C GLY A 92 -13.86 8.20 21.07
N ILE A 93 -13.10 8.03 22.15
CA ILE A 93 -11.87 8.79 22.44
C ILE A 93 -10.66 7.92 22.06
N PRO A 94 -9.56 8.48 21.54
CA PRO A 94 -8.36 7.72 21.21
C PRO A 94 -7.83 6.91 22.40
N ASP A 95 -7.55 5.63 22.20
CA ASP A 95 -6.91 4.80 23.23
C ASP A 95 -5.47 5.29 23.44
N TRP A 96 -5.11 5.54 24.70
CA TRP A 96 -3.82 6.15 25.03
C TRP A 96 -2.63 5.22 24.77
N LYS A 97 -2.80 3.90 24.86
CA LYS A 97 -1.74 2.92 24.57
C LYS A 97 -1.50 2.87 23.06
N LEU A 98 -2.56 2.81 22.26
CA LEU A 98 -2.45 2.87 20.79
C LEU A 98 -1.92 4.23 20.31
N ALA A 99 -2.35 5.34 20.92
CA ALA A 99 -1.81 6.66 20.63
C ALA A 99 -0.31 6.77 20.92
N GLY A 100 0.17 6.14 22.00
CA GLY A 100 1.60 6.00 22.30
C GLY A 100 2.36 5.19 21.24
N CYS A 101 1.77 4.08 20.78
CA CYS A 101 2.33 3.26 19.70
C CYS A 101 2.36 4.00 18.35
N LEU A 102 1.33 4.81 18.08
CA LEU A 102 1.26 5.68 16.90
C LEU A 102 2.34 6.77 16.96
N LEU A 103 2.54 7.40 18.12
CA LEU A 103 3.59 8.37 18.33
C LEU A 103 4.98 7.74 18.07
N LEU A 104 5.23 6.54 18.60
CA LEU A 104 6.47 5.82 18.37
C LEU A 104 6.71 5.50 16.88
N SER A 105 5.65 5.13 16.16
CA SER A 105 5.70 4.89 14.72
C SER A 105 6.11 6.16 13.96
N TRP A 106 5.49 7.29 14.26
CA TRP A 106 5.84 8.59 13.65
C TRP A 106 7.25 9.07 14.01
N ILE A 107 7.69 8.88 15.25
CA ILE A 107 9.06 9.20 15.67
C ILE A 107 10.06 8.39 14.85
N THR A 108 9.80 7.10 14.66
CA THR A 108 10.66 6.22 13.87
C THR A 108 10.70 6.66 12.41
N LEU A 109 9.55 6.95 11.79
CA LEU A 109 9.48 7.46 10.42
C LEU A 109 10.24 8.79 10.26
N PHE A 110 10.07 9.72 11.20
CA PHE A 110 10.77 11.01 11.20
C PHE A 110 12.30 10.82 11.15
N PHE A 111 12.86 9.96 12.00
CA PHE A 111 14.30 9.69 11.99
C PHE A 111 14.77 9.02 10.69
N LEU A 112 13.96 8.13 10.10
CA LEU A 112 14.27 7.48 8.83
C LEU A 112 14.28 8.45 7.63
N VAL A 113 13.57 9.58 7.72
CA VAL A 113 13.51 10.63 6.66
C VAL A 113 14.25 11.92 7.01
N ILE A 114 14.95 12.00 8.14
CA ILE A 114 15.50 13.27 8.66
C ILE A 114 16.42 13.99 7.65
N ASP A 115 17.27 13.23 6.96
CA ASP A 115 18.15 13.72 5.87
C ASP A 115 17.60 13.36 4.47
N GLY A 116 16.30 13.10 4.37
CA GLY A 116 15.63 12.61 3.16
C GLY A 116 16.20 11.29 2.67
N VAL A 117 16.34 11.16 1.34
CA VAL A 117 16.76 9.93 0.67
C VAL A 117 18.14 9.43 1.10
N LYS A 118 19.02 10.28 1.63
CA LYS A 118 20.33 9.87 2.17
C LYS A 118 20.20 9.07 3.48
N SER A 119 19.27 9.45 4.36
CA SER A 119 18.99 8.65 5.58
C SER A 119 18.27 7.36 5.20
N THR A 120 17.23 7.50 4.39
CA THR A 120 16.43 6.37 3.91
C THR A 120 17.25 5.32 3.18
N GLY A 121 18.16 5.72 2.28
CA GLY A 121 19.02 4.78 1.55
C GLY A 121 20.06 4.05 2.42
N ARG A 122 20.43 4.60 3.58
CA ARG A 122 21.23 3.88 4.58
C ARG A 122 20.38 2.90 5.39
N ALA A 123 19.19 3.32 5.78
CA ALA A 123 18.25 2.46 6.51
C ALA A 123 17.69 1.32 5.64
N SER A 124 17.58 1.50 4.33
CA SER A 124 16.99 0.53 3.40
C SER A 124 17.72 -0.81 3.40
N TYR A 125 19.02 -0.86 3.71
CA TYR A 125 19.73 -2.13 3.86
C TYR A 125 19.10 -3.00 4.96
N PHE A 126 18.81 -2.42 6.12
CA PHE A 126 18.14 -3.15 7.19
C PHE A 126 16.66 -3.38 6.85
N LEU A 127 15.95 -2.34 6.41
CA LEU A 127 14.52 -2.40 6.12
C LEU A 127 14.17 -3.44 5.05
N ALA A 128 15.04 -3.61 4.05
CA ALA A 128 14.84 -4.59 2.99
C ALA A 128 15.30 -5.98 3.39
N ILE A 129 16.46 -6.16 4.03
CA ILE A 129 17.06 -7.49 4.25
C ILE A 129 16.45 -8.21 5.46
N PHE A 130 16.20 -7.48 6.55
CA PHE A 130 15.72 -8.09 7.80
C PHE A 130 14.42 -8.89 7.60
N PRO A 131 13.40 -8.39 6.88
CA PRO A 131 12.20 -9.17 6.64
C PRO A 131 12.43 -10.50 5.92
N TYR A 132 13.37 -10.58 4.96
CA TYR A 132 13.66 -11.87 4.30
C TYR A 132 14.29 -12.88 5.26
N VAL A 133 15.14 -12.42 6.18
CA VAL A 133 15.74 -13.31 7.19
C VAL A 133 14.66 -13.90 8.10
N VAL A 134 13.74 -13.05 8.58
CA VAL A 134 12.63 -13.50 9.42
C VAL A 134 11.68 -14.40 8.64
N LEU A 135 11.32 -14.01 7.42
CA LEU A 135 10.39 -14.74 6.58
C LEU A 135 10.94 -16.14 6.25
N LEU A 136 12.23 -16.26 5.94
CA LEU A 136 12.88 -17.55 5.71
C LEU A 136 12.88 -18.42 6.98
N CYS A 137 13.16 -17.83 8.15
CA CYS A 137 13.10 -18.53 9.42
C CYS A 137 11.70 -19.05 9.74
N LEU A 138 10.67 -18.20 9.58
CA LEU A 138 9.27 -18.55 9.78
C LEU A 138 8.79 -19.57 8.74
N MET A 139 9.25 -19.47 7.48
CA MET A 139 8.92 -20.44 6.44
C MET A 139 9.47 -21.82 6.79
N ILE A 140 10.75 -21.92 7.20
CA ILE A 140 11.35 -23.18 7.62
C ILE A 140 10.60 -23.75 8.80
N ARG A 141 10.32 -22.94 9.83
CA ARG A 141 9.55 -23.40 10.99
C ARG A 141 8.15 -23.86 10.59
N GLY A 142 7.42 -23.06 9.83
CA GLY A 142 6.06 -23.34 9.36
C GLY A 142 5.99 -24.64 8.56
N CYS A 143 6.90 -24.85 7.62
CA CYS A 143 6.97 -26.09 6.82
C CYS A 143 7.33 -27.34 7.63
N THR A 144 7.95 -27.19 8.82
CA THR A 144 8.25 -28.32 9.72
C THR A 144 7.09 -28.70 10.65
N LEU A 145 6.02 -27.90 10.69
CA LEU A 145 4.87 -28.16 11.55
C LEU A 145 3.96 -29.27 10.99
N PRO A 146 3.30 -30.07 11.84
CA PRO A 146 2.31 -31.04 11.39
C PRO A 146 1.13 -30.32 10.73
N GLY A 147 0.58 -30.88 9.64
CA GLY A 147 -0.51 -30.25 8.88
C GLY A 147 -0.10 -29.16 7.90
N ALA A 148 1.15 -28.67 7.93
CA ALA A 148 1.61 -27.58 7.07
C ALA A 148 1.46 -27.88 5.57
N VAL A 149 1.70 -29.13 5.16
CA VAL A 149 1.57 -29.58 3.76
C VAL A 149 0.15 -29.37 3.23
N ASN A 150 -0.88 -29.60 4.05
CA ASN A 150 -2.28 -29.39 3.65
C ASN A 150 -2.55 -27.92 3.35
N GLY A 151 -1.99 -27.02 4.15
CA GLY A 151 -2.05 -25.58 3.91
C GLY A 151 -1.38 -25.16 2.61
N ILE A 152 -0.17 -25.67 2.34
CA ILE A 152 0.55 -25.36 1.10
C ILE A 152 -0.19 -25.92 -0.12
N ILE A 153 -0.81 -27.11 0.00
CA ILE A 153 -1.64 -27.66 -1.07
C ILE A 153 -2.82 -26.74 -1.36
N VAL A 154 -3.53 -26.26 -0.33
CA VAL A 154 -4.64 -25.32 -0.51
C VAL A 154 -4.18 -24.04 -1.20
N PHE A 155 -3.01 -23.50 -0.84
CA PHE A 155 -2.46 -22.28 -1.45
C PHE A 155 -2.22 -22.42 -2.96
N PHE A 156 -1.74 -23.57 -3.43
CA PHE A 156 -1.44 -23.80 -4.84
C PHE A 156 -2.52 -24.55 -5.62
N LYS A 157 -3.60 -25.00 -4.97
CA LYS A 157 -4.67 -25.78 -5.60
C LYS A 157 -5.39 -24.92 -6.65
N PRO A 158 -5.27 -25.22 -7.95
CA PRO A 158 -5.89 -24.40 -8.98
C PRO A 158 -7.39 -24.68 -9.04
N VAL A 159 -8.20 -23.61 -9.02
CA VAL A 159 -9.63 -23.65 -9.29
C VAL A 159 -9.87 -22.98 -10.65
N TRP A 160 -9.78 -23.76 -11.72
CA TRP A 160 -9.80 -23.23 -13.09
C TRP A 160 -11.09 -22.49 -13.46
N SER A 161 -12.21 -22.81 -12.82
CA SER A 161 -13.48 -22.10 -13.03
C SER A 161 -13.41 -20.62 -12.62
N GLU A 162 -12.58 -20.27 -11.65
CA GLU A 162 -12.41 -18.89 -11.18
C GLU A 162 -11.71 -18.00 -12.22
N LEU A 163 -11.01 -18.56 -13.21
CA LEU A 163 -10.43 -17.75 -14.30
C LEU A 163 -11.50 -17.11 -15.19
N LEU A 164 -12.72 -17.68 -15.21
CA LEU A 164 -13.87 -17.10 -15.92
C LEU A 164 -14.55 -15.98 -15.11
N ASN A 165 -14.22 -15.83 -13.83
CA ASN A 165 -14.79 -14.83 -12.94
C ASN A 165 -14.07 -13.48 -13.12
N PRO A 166 -14.73 -12.43 -13.64
CA PRO A 166 -14.09 -11.12 -13.83
C PRO A 166 -13.58 -10.50 -12.53
N LYS A 167 -14.17 -10.85 -11.37
CA LYS A 167 -13.72 -10.37 -10.06
C LYS A 167 -12.28 -10.79 -9.75
N VAL A 168 -11.84 -11.95 -10.23
CA VAL A 168 -10.48 -12.48 -10.00
C VAL A 168 -9.45 -11.64 -10.74
N TRP A 169 -9.72 -11.26 -11.99
CA TRP A 169 -8.85 -10.39 -12.78
C TRP A 169 -8.78 -8.98 -12.21
N TYR A 170 -9.93 -8.45 -11.76
CA TYR A 170 -9.98 -7.19 -11.04
C TYR A 170 -9.10 -7.20 -9.78
N ALA A 171 -9.24 -8.23 -8.94
CA ALA A 171 -8.43 -8.39 -7.74
C ALA A 171 -6.94 -8.53 -8.07
N ALA A 172 -6.58 -9.32 -9.09
CA ALA A 172 -5.19 -9.53 -9.49
C ALA A 172 -4.49 -8.24 -9.96
N VAL A 173 -5.16 -7.43 -10.78
CA VAL A 173 -4.55 -6.18 -11.28
C VAL A 173 -4.50 -5.12 -10.18
N THR A 174 -5.57 -4.99 -9.38
CA THR A 174 -5.56 -4.09 -8.22
C THR A 174 -4.42 -4.47 -7.27
N GLN A 175 -4.28 -5.76 -6.93
CA GLN A 175 -3.18 -6.27 -6.10
C GLN A 175 -1.81 -5.93 -6.69
N ALA A 176 -1.59 -6.14 -8.00
CA ALA A 176 -0.32 -5.84 -8.65
C ALA A 176 0.00 -4.33 -8.61
N CYS A 177 -0.98 -3.47 -8.85
CA CYS A 177 -0.82 -2.01 -8.80
C CYS A 177 -0.47 -1.52 -7.39
N PHE A 178 -1.16 -2.06 -6.38
CA PHE A 178 -0.93 -1.75 -4.97
C PHE A 178 0.40 -2.29 -4.45
N SER A 179 0.74 -3.55 -4.74
CA SER A 179 1.99 -4.19 -4.28
C SER A 179 3.22 -3.43 -4.75
N LEU A 180 3.24 -3.06 -6.04
CA LEU A 180 4.32 -2.29 -6.63
C LEU A 180 4.26 -0.78 -6.30
N SER A 181 3.25 -0.32 -5.54
CA SER A 181 3.02 1.10 -5.24
C SER A 181 3.03 1.98 -6.50
N THR A 182 2.46 1.47 -7.60
CA THR A 182 2.35 2.22 -8.85
C THR A 182 1.32 3.33 -8.73
N SER A 183 1.58 4.47 -9.38
CA SER A 183 0.71 5.65 -9.38
C SER A 183 0.54 6.39 -8.04
N PHE A 184 1.24 6.01 -6.98
CA PHE A 184 1.31 6.77 -5.72
C PHE A 184 2.27 7.97 -5.77
N GLY A 185 3.06 8.11 -6.84
CA GLY A 185 4.09 9.14 -6.99
C GLY A 185 5.42 8.82 -6.30
N SER A 186 5.45 7.94 -5.30
CA SER A 186 6.66 7.63 -4.53
C SER A 186 7.80 7.03 -5.37
N LEU A 187 7.48 6.17 -6.35
CA LEU A 187 8.46 5.64 -7.30
C LEU A 187 9.04 6.72 -8.20
N ILE A 188 8.23 7.71 -8.61
CA ILE A 188 8.67 8.86 -9.41
C ILE A 188 9.63 9.71 -8.57
N THR A 189 9.29 9.95 -7.31
CA THR A 189 10.16 10.65 -6.36
C THR A 189 11.50 9.96 -6.21
N TYR A 190 11.55 8.65 -5.95
CA TYR A 190 12.83 7.95 -5.84
C TYR A 190 13.62 7.94 -7.15
N SER A 191 12.95 7.72 -8.28
CA SER A 191 13.60 7.73 -9.58
C SER A 191 14.20 9.09 -9.93
N SER A 192 13.68 10.19 -9.38
CA SER A 192 14.21 11.55 -9.58
C SER A 192 15.58 11.79 -8.93
N TYR A 193 16.00 10.92 -8.01
CA TYR A 193 17.33 10.97 -7.38
C TYR A 193 18.38 10.09 -8.07
N ASN A 194 17.98 9.30 -9.07
CA ASN A 194 18.91 8.47 -9.82
C ASN A 194 19.73 9.30 -10.81
N ASP A 195 20.93 8.82 -11.13
CA ASP A 195 21.72 9.38 -12.22
C ASP A 195 20.95 9.26 -13.55
N PHE A 196 21.08 10.26 -14.42
CA PHE A 196 20.28 10.35 -15.65
C PHE A 196 20.41 9.13 -16.59
N ARG A 197 21.60 8.50 -16.61
CA ARG A 197 21.91 7.33 -17.45
C ARG A 197 21.82 6.01 -16.67
N HIS A 198 21.30 6.03 -15.43
CA HIS A 198 21.17 4.83 -14.59
C HIS A 198 20.27 3.79 -15.26
N ASN A 199 20.62 2.51 -15.11
CA ASN A 199 19.92 1.42 -15.80
C ASN A 199 18.59 1.05 -15.12
N ILE A 200 17.61 1.95 -15.24
CA ILE A 200 16.28 1.79 -14.65
C ILE A 200 15.52 0.56 -15.21
N TYR A 201 15.88 0.10 -16.41
CA TYR A 201 15.30 -1.10 -17.00
C TYR A 201 15.61 -2.36 -16.18
N ARG A 202 16.86 -2.50 -15.73
CA ARG A 202 17.28 -3.63 -14.89
C ARG A 202 16.58 -3.56 -13.54
N ASP A 203 16.57 -2.38 -12.93
CA ASP A 203 16.03 -2.20 -11.59
C ASP A 203 14.52 -2.45 -11.55
N ALA A 204 13.77 -1.95 -12.54
CA ALA A 204 12.33 -2.20 -12.64
C ALA A 204 12.00 -3.70 -12.74
N LEU A 205 12.80 -4.48 -13.48
CA LEU A 205 12.61 -5.94 -13.57
C LEU A 205 12.94 -6.66 -12.26
N ILE A 206 14.01 -6.24 -11.57
CA ILE A 206 14.40 -6.82 -10.28
C ILE A 206 13.34 -6.54 -9.23
N VAL A 207 12.86 -5.29 -9.14
CA VAL A 207 11.82 -4.89 -8.19
C VAL A 207 10.54 -5.68 -8.43
N ALA A 208 10.07 -5.77 -9.68
CA ALA A 208 8.86 -6.53 -10.02
C ALA A 208 8.99 -8.02 -9.71
N ALA A 209 10.13 -8.64 -10.02
CA ALA A 209 10.36 -10.06 -9.75
C ALA A 209 10.47 -10.36 -8.25
N LEU A 210 11.18 -9.50 -7.49
CA LEU A 210 11.35 -9.66 -6.04
C LEU A 210 10.04 -9.43 -5.28
N ASP A 211 9.20 -8.49 -5.71
CA ASP A 211 7.86 -8.28 -5.17
C ASP A 211 7.02 -9.56 -5.24
N THR A 212 6.86 -10.11 -6.45
CA THR A 212 6.10 -11.36 -6.66
C THR A 212 6.72 -12.54 -5.90
N PHE A 213 8.05 -12.68 -5.93
CA PHE A 213 8.74 -13.75 -5.20
C PHE A 213 8.48 -13.66 -3.69
N THR A 214 8.54 -12.46 -3.12
CA THR A 214 8.27 -12.24 -1.70
C THR A 214 6.83 -12.55 -1.35
N SER A 215 5.85 -12.16 -2.19
CA SER A 215 4.45 -12.51 -1.98
C SER A 215 4.22 -14.02 -1.98
N VAL A 216 4.87 -14.77 -2.88
CA VAL A 216 4.79 -16.23 -2.92
C VAL A 216 5.42 -16.86 -1.66
N MET A 217 6.61 -16.39 -1.25
CA MET A 217 7.23 -16.86 0.00
C MET A 217 6.35 -16.57 1.22
N ALA A 218 5.78 -15.36 1.31
CA ALA A 218 4.88 -14.99 2.39
C ALA A 218 3.60 -15.84 2.39
N GLY A 219 3.04 -16.15 1.21
CA GLY A 219 1.94 -17.09 1.05
C GLY A 219 2.30 -18.49 1.56
N ILE A 220 3.44 -19.04 1.18
CA ILE A 220 3.91 -20.35 1.67
C ILE A 220 4.05 -20.34 3.20
N THR A 221 4.70 -19.32 3.76
CA THR A 221 4.86 -19.18 5.22
C THR A 221 3.50 -19.12 5.92
N LEU A 222 2.59 -18.24 5.47
CA LEU A 222 1.29 -18.06 6.09
C LEU A 222 0.43 -19.34 6.00
N PHE A 223 0.30 -19.91 4.81
CA PHE A 223 -0.52 -21.12 4.61
C PHE A 223 0.08 -22.35 5.29
N SER A 224 1.40 -22.45 5.43
CA SER A 224 2.02 -23.53 6.23
C SER A 224 1.62 -23.46 7.70
N ILE A 225 1.57 -22.25 8.27
CA ILE A 225 1.17 -22.01 9.67
C ILE A 225 -0.34 -22.20 9.84
N LEU A 226 -1.17 -21.71 8.91
CA LEU A 226 -2.62 -21.92 8.93
C LEU A 226 -2.99 -23.40 8.76
N GLY A 227 -2.25 -24.14 7.93
CA GLY A 227 -2.42 -25.59 7.78
C GLY A 227 -2.13 -26.34 9.08
N ASN A 228 -1.10 -25.92 9.82
CA ASN A 228 -0.86 -26.44 11.17
C ASN A 228 -1.99 -26.06 12.13
N LEU A 229 -2.44 -24.80 12.14
CA LEU A 229 -3.54 -24.39 13.01
C LEU A 229 -4.80 -25.22 12.74
N ALA A 230 -5.18 -25.39 11.47
CA ALA A 230 -6.33 -26.21 11.06
C ALA A 230 -6.19 -27.68 11.53
N TYR A 231 -4.99 -28.24 11.46
CA TYR A 231 -4.69 -29.58 11.98
C TYR A 231 -4.87 -29.64 13.50
N GLU A 232 -4.30 -28.69 14.24
CA GLU A 232 -4.38 -28.64 15.72
C GLU A 232 -5.81 -28.38 16.23
N VAL A 233 -6.63 -27.62 15.49
CA VAL A 233 -8.04 -27.39 15.85
C VAL A 233 -9.00 -28.42 15.24
N ASN A 234 -8.51 -29.48 14.57
CA ASN A 234 -9.37 -30.42 13.83
C ASN A 234 -10.42 -29.72 12.94
N ALA A 235 -10.04 -28.62 12.27
CA ALA A 235 -10.92 -27.93 11.35
C ALA A 235 -11.06 -28.74 10.06
N THR A 236 -12.29 -28.77 9.52
CA THR A 236 -12.57 -29.44 8.24
C THR A 236 -11.98 -28.68 7.06
N ASN A 237 -12.01 -27.34 7.12
CA ASN A 237 -11.47 -26.48 6.09
C ASN A 237 -10.51 -25.45 6.69
N ILE A 238 -9.47 -25.09 5.93
CA ILE A 238 -8.51 -24.03 6.33
C ILE A 238 -9.19 -22.66 6.31
N GLU A 239 -10.24 -22.49 5.51
CA GLU A 239 -11.06 -21.27 5.45
C GLU A 239 -11.68 -20.95 6.82
N ASP A 240 -12.01 -21.97 7.63
CA ASP A 240 -12.63 -21.77 8.95
C ASP A 240 -11.69 -21.08 9.95
N VAL A 241 -10.37 -21.18 9.75
CA VAL A 241 -9.33 -20.57 10.61
C VAL A 241 -8.68 -19.33 9.98
N THR A 242 -9.12 -18.96 8.77
CA THR A 242 -8.55 -17.86 8.00
C THR A 242 -9.46 -16.63 8.11
N LYS A 243 -9.01 -15.57 8.77
CA LYS A 243 -9.74 -14.29 8.83
C LYS A 243 -9.24 -13.35 7.74
N GLY A 244 -10.11 -12.66 7.01
CA GLY A 244 -9.68 -11.73 5.94
C GLY A 244 -8.93 -10.49 6.44
N GLY A 245 -8.17 -9.85 5.54
CA GLY A 245 -7.56 -8.53 5.76
C GLY A 245 -6.60 -8.49 6.96
N MET A 246 -6.78 -7.51 7.85
CA MET A 246 -5.98 -7.36 9.07
C MET A 246 -6.13 -8.54 10.05
N GLY A 247 -7.26 -9.26 10.00
CA GLY A 247 -7.50 -10.43 10.85
C GLY A 247 -6.46 -11.54 10.65
N LEU A 248 -5.90 -11.71 9.44
CA LEU A 248 -4.83 -12.70 9.19
C LEU A 248 -3.63 -12.48 10.13
N ALA A 249 -3.17 -11.23 10.22
CA ALA A 249 -1.95 -10.88 10.93
C ALA A 249 -2.15 -10.71 12.44
N PHE A 250 -3.33 -10.28 12.87
CA PHE A 250 -3.59 -9.93 14.27
C PHE A 250 -4.55 -10.88 15.02
N ILE A 251 -5.18 -11.81 14.31
CA ILE A 251 -6.03 -12.86 14.90
C ILE A 251 -5.44 -14.24 14.57
N SER A 252 -5.43 -14.63 13.30
CA SER A 252 -5.05 -16.00 12.89
C SER A 252 -3.58 -16.31 13.21
N TYR A 253 -2.65 -15.39 12.97
CA TYR A 253 -1.23 -15.62 13.28
C TYR A 253 -0.94 -15.64 14.80
N PRO A 254 -1.45 -14.69 15.61
CA PRO A 254 -1.40 -14.79 17.08
C PRO A 254 -1.98 -16.09 17.63
N GLU A 255 -3.09 -16.56 17.08
CA GLU A 255 -3.69 -17.85 17.44
C GLU A 255 -2.74 -19.01 17.16
N ALA A 256 -2.15 -19.05 15.96
CA ALA A 256 -1.20 -20.10 15.60
C ALA A 256 0.09 -20.05 16.44
N THR A 257 0.62 -18.87 16.71
CA THR A 257 1.83 -18.72 17.55
C THR A 257 1.59 -19.08 19.01
N ALA A 258 0.39 -18.87 19.53
CA ALA A 258 0.03 -19.31 20.88
C ALA A 258 0.08 -20.84 21.05
N LYS A 259 0.04 -21.60 19.95
CA LYS A 259 0.14 -23.06 19.93
C LYS A 259 1.56 -23.59 19.76
N PHE A 260 2.56 -22.73 19.58
CA PHE A 260 3.93 -23.21 19.42
C PHE A 260 4.47 -23.73 20.76
N ASP A 261 4.84 -25.01 20.79
CA ASP A 261 5.45 -25.65 21.96
C ASP A 261 6.81 -25.05 22.35
N ILE A 262 7.52 -24.48 21.38
CA ILE A 262 8.89 -23.97 21.55
C ILE A 262 8.92 -22.47 21.29
N LEU A 263 9.24 -21.70 22.35
CA LEU A 263 9.52 -20.26 22.31
C LEU A 263 8.46 -19.43 21.55
N PRO A 264 7.16 -19.54 21.88
CA PRO A 264 6.09 -18.81 21.17
C PRO A 264 6.31 -17.29 21.18
N GLN A 265 6.85 -16.73 22.28
CA GLN A 265 7.17 -15.31 22.42
C GLN A 265 8.24 -14.86 21.41
N PHE A 266 9.28 -15.68 21.18
CA PHE A 266 10.35 -15.35 20.24
C PHE A 266 9.80 -15.21 18.82
N PHE A 267 8.96 -16.16 18.39
CA PHE A 267 8.34 -16.12 17.07
C PHE A 267 7.34 -14.98 16.92
N ALA A 268 6.60 -14.64 17.97
CA ALA A 268 5.71 -13.48 17.99
C ALA A 268 6.51 -12.16 17.84
N VAL A 269 7.56 -11.96 18.64
CA VAL A 269 8.45 -10.78 18.54
C VAL A 269 9.04 -10.66 17.14
N MET A 270 9.60 -11.74 16.60
CA MET A 270 10.20 -11.74 15.26
C MET A 270 9.18 -11.37 14.18
N PHE A 271 7.97 -11.92 14.25
CA PHE A 271 6.90 -11.63 13.29
C PHE A 271 6.43 -10.17 13.35
N PHE A 272 6.06 -9.67 14.53
CA PHE A 272 5.58 -8.29 14.65
C PHE A 272 6.69 -7.28 14.38
N PHE A 273 7.93 -7.58 14.74
CA PHE A 273 9.06 -6.72 14.38
C PHE A 273 9.32 -6.73 12.87
N MET A 274 9.21 -7.88 12.20
CA MET A 274 9.25 -7.96 10.74
C MET A 274 8.14 -7.12 10.10
N LEU A 275 6.89 -7.26 10.56
CA LEU A 275 5.77 -6.48 10.05
C LEU A 275 5.99 -4.98 10.25
N PHE A 276 6.55 -4.57 11.40
CA PHE A 276 6.87 -3.17 11.65
C PHE A 276 7.94 -2.65 10.70
N VAL A 277 8.98 -3.43 10.44
CA VAL A 277 10.06 -3.09 9.50
C VAL A 277 9.53 -2.99 8.05
N LEU A 278 8.69 -3.93 7.62
CA LEU A 278 8.00 -3.87 6.32
C LEU A 278 7.10 -2.63 6.23
N GLY A 279 6.34 -2.36 7.30
CA GLY A 279 5.54 -1.16 7.48
C GLY A 279 6.35 0.11 7.27
N ALA A 280 7.42 0.26 8.04
CA ALA A 280 8.30 1.42 8.01
C ALA A 280 8.92 1.64 6.62
N GLY A 281 9.36 0.58 5.94
CA GLY A 281 9.91 0.66 4.58
C GLY A 281 8.97 1.35 3.59
N SER A 282 7.70 0.92 3.54
CA SER A 282 6.68 1.51 2.66
C SER A 282 6.30 2.93 3.10
N ALA A 283 6.08 3.16 4.40
CA ALA A 283 5.66 4.45 4.92
C ALA A 283 6.73 5.55 4.71
N VAL A 284 8.01 5.21 4.81
CA VAL A 284 9.12 6.13 4.52
C VAL A 284 9.10 6.61 3.06
N SER A 285 8.72 5.73 2.12
CA SER A 285 8.59 6.11 0.70
C SER A 285 7.50 7.17 0.50
N SER A 286 6.33 6.94 1.09
CA SER A 286 5.20 7.88 1.05
C SER A 286 5.50 9.20 1.75
N LEU A 287 6.16 9.17 2.91
CA LEU A 287 6.54 10.38 3.62
C LEU A 287 7.57 11.21 2.84
N ASN A 288 8.56 10.57 2.20
CA ASN A 288 9.52 11.26 1.35
C ASN A 288 8.86 11.97 0.17
N LEU A 289 7.81 11.39 -0.44
CA LEU A 289 7.01 12.07 -1.47
C LEU A 289 6.39 13.36 -0.93
N VAL A 290 5.69 13.29 0.20
CA VAL A 290 5.02 14.45 0.81
C VAL A 290 6.04 15.53 1.16
N VAL A 291 7.14 15.16 1.80
CA VAL A 291 8.22 16.08 2.18
C VAL A 291 8.84 16.73 0.94
N LYS A 292 9.11 15.95 -0.11
CA LYS A 292 9.67 16.45 -1.37
C LYS A 292 8.74 17.46 -2.04
N MET A 293 7.45 17.15 -2.15
CA MET A 293 6.46 18.05 -2.74
C MET A 293 6.35 19.38 -1.98
N VAL A 294 6.42 19.35 -0.65
CA VAL A 294 6.42 20.59 0.15
C VAL A 294 7.73 21.37 -0.02
N LEU A 295 8.87 20.70 -0.08
CA LEU A 295 10.17 21.34 -0.35
C LEU A 295 10.24 21.99 -1.74
N ASP A 296 9.59 21.40 -2.74
CA ASP A 296 9.53 21.97 -4.09
C ASP A 296 8.71 23.28 -4.12
N LEU A 297 7.74 23.45 -3.20
CA LEU A 297 7.02 24.71 -3.01
C LEU A 297 7.79 25.72 -2.14
N PHE A 298 8.59 25.23 -1.19
CA PHE A 298 9.34 26.04 -0.23
C PHE A 298 10.83 25.68 -0.20
N PRO A 299 11.59 26.04 -1.26
CA PRO A 299 12.98 25.58 -1.45
C PRO A 299 13.97 26.05 -0.38
N ASN A 300 13.63 27.11 0.38
CA ASN A 300 14.49 27.67 1.41
C ASN A 300 14.39 26.94 2.77
N VAL A 301 13.47 25.99 2.93
CA VAL A 301 13.24 25.27 4.18
C VAL A 301 14.09 24.02 4.23
N LYS A 302 14.66 23.70 5.40
CA LYS A 302 15.45 22.47 5.60
C LYS A 302 14.52 21.25 5.63
N SER A 303 14.94 20.16 4.97
CA SER A 303 14.17 18.91 4.85
C SER A 303 13.65 18.37 6.19
N TRP A 304 14.50 18.31 7.22
CA TRP A 304 14.11 17.81 8.53
C TRP A 304 12.98 18.62 9.19
N LYS A 305 12.90 19.94 8.94
CA LYS A 305 11.83 20.78 9.50
C LYS A 305 10.50 20.45 8.84
N VAL A 306 10.51 20.26 7.52
CA VAL A 306 9.33 19.84 6.77
C VAL A 306 8.87 18.47 7.24
N ALA A 307 9.79 17.50 7.33
CA ALA A 307 9.50 16.16 7.83
C ALA A 307 8.94 16.15 9.25
N LEU A 308 9.46 16.99 10.15
CA LEU A 308 8.95 17.12 11.52
C LEU A 308 7.52 17.65 11.52
N VAL A 309 7.27 18.75 10.82
CA VAL A 309 5.94 19.39 10.76
C VAL A 309 4.91 18.45 10.13
N THR A 310 5.25 17.80 9.01
CA THR A 310 4.35 16.84 8.36
C THR A 310 4.05 15.64 9.25
N SER A 311 5.07 15.10 9.94
CA SER A 311 4.88 13.99 10.89
C SER A 311 3.99 14.39 12.06
N CYS A 312 4.15 15.60 12.62
CA CYS A 312 3.29 16.10 13.68
C CYS A 312 1.83 16.27 13.23
N ILE A 313 1.61 16.85 12.04
CA ILE A 313 0.25 17.01 11.49
C ILE A 313 -0.40 15.65 11.25
N PHE A 314 0.32 14.71 10.64
CA PHE A 314 -0.22 13.39 10.33
C PHE A 314 -0.38 12.51 11.57
N PHE A 315 0.42 12.70 12.62
CA PHE A 315 0.17 12.11 13.93
C PHE A 315 -1.18 12.59 14.51
N LEU A 316 -1.43 13.90 14.51
CA LEU A 316 -2.69 14.46 15.03
C LEU A 316 -3.91 13.98 14.25
N ILE A 317 -3.81 13.91 12.92
CA ILE A 317 -4.87 13.33 12.07
C ILE A 317 -5.03 11.83 12.37
N GLY A 318 -3.91 11.12 12.52
CA GLY A 318 -3.89 9.68 12.76
C GLY A 318 -4.56 9.24 14.06
N LEU A 319 -4.74 10.15 15.03
CA LEU A 319 -5.45 9.87 16.28
C LEU A 319 -6.90 9.40 16.06
N VAL A 320 -7.53 9.77 14.94
CA VAL A 320 -8.89 9.33 14.61
C VAL A 320 -8.98 7.82 14.41
N TYR A 321 -7.92 7.19 13.91
CA TYR A 321 -7.89 5.76 13.59
C TYR A 321 -7.58 4.85 14.78
N VAL A 322 -7.11 5.41 15.90
CA VAL A 322 -6.81 4.68 17.14
C VAL A 322 -7.91 4.87 18.20
N THR A 323 -9.11 5.22 17.75
CA THR A 323 -10.32 5.26 18.56
C THR A 323 -11.02 3.89 18.55
N PRO A 324 -11.95 3.63 19.48
CA PRO A 324 -12.83 2.46 19.45
C PRO A 324 -13.55 2.23 18.10
N GLY A 325 -13.98 3.30 17.42
CA GLY A 325 -14.55 3.25 16.07
C GLY A 325 -13.52 3.33 14.95
N GLY A 326 -12.23 3.26 15.26
CA GLY A 326 -11.13 3.52 14.34
C GLY A 326 -11.09 2.56 13.15
N GLN A 327 -11.43 1.28 13.36
CA GLN A 327 -11.49 0.27 12.30
C GLN A 327 -12.50 0.65 11.20
N PHE A 328 -13.70 1.06 11.57
CA PHE A 328 -14.71 1.55 10.63
C PHE A 328 -14.19 2.74 9.82
N ILE A 329 -13.46 3.66 10.45
CA ILE A 329 -12.88 4.83 9.79
C ILE A 329 -11.73 4.42 8.86
N ILE A 330 -10.87 3.49 9.26
CA ILE A 330 -9.81 2.93 8.40
C ILE A 330 -10.45 2.32 7.14
N SER A 331 -11.44 1.45 7.29
CA SER A 331 -12.13 0.83 6.15
C SER A 331 -12.82 1.84 5.24
N LEU A 332 -13.45 2.87 5.82
CA LEU A 332 -14.08 3.95 5.05
C LEU A 332 -13.06 4.73 4.22
N VAL A 333 -11.97 5.15 4.85
CA VAL A 333 -10.93 5.95 4.20
C VAL A 333 -10.14 5.13 3.18
N ASP A 334 -9.79 3.87 3.50
CA ASP A 334 -9.10 2.97 2.58
C ASP A 334 -9.92 2.71 1.31
N TYR A 335 -11.23 2.48 1.45
CA TYR A 335 -12.10 2.25 0.30
C TYR A 335 -12.23 3.48 -0.60
N TYR A 336 -12.65 4.62 -0.04
CA TYR A 336 -12.97 5.82 -0.83
C TYR A 336 -11.74 6.65 -1.23
N ALA A 337 -10.82 6.89 -0.29
CA ALA A 337 -9.70 7.82 -0.49
C ALA A 337 -8.39 7.14 -0.92
N GLY A 338 -8.22 5.84 -0.59
CA GLY A 338 -7.09 5.02 -1.00
C GLY A 338 -7.37 4.27 -2.32
N SER A 339 -8.05 3.14 -2.20
CA SER A 339 -8.40 2.17 -3.25
C SER A 339 -9.03 2.77 -4.49
N PHE A 340 -10.17 3.45 -4.34
CA PHE A 340 -10.89 3.95 -5.50
C PHE A 340 -10.17 5.14 -6.17
N ASN A 341 -9.62 6.05 -5.34
CA ASN A 341 -8.94 7.25 -5.82
C ASN A 341 -7.67 6.93 -6.62
N ILE A 342 -6.81 6.02 -6.11
CA ILE A 342 -5.58 5.65 -6.81
C ILE A 342 -5.85 4.98 -8.16
N LEU A 343 -6.94 4.19 -8.26
CA LEU A 343 -7.32 3.52 -9.49
C LEU A 343 -7.64 4.53 -10.60
N VAL A 344 -8.39 5.59 -10.26
CA VAL A 344 -8.69 6.70 -11.18
C VAL A 344 -7.41 7.44 -11.58
N ILE A 345 -6.56 7.76 -10.61
CA ILE A 345 -5.26 8.43 -10.85
C ILE A 345 -4.41 7.60 -11.81
N ALA A 346 -4.28 6.30 -11.57
CA ALA A 346 -3.49 5.38 -12.38
C ALA A 346 -4.00 5.29 -13.82
N CYS A 347 -5.32 5.22 -14.01
CA CYS A 347 -5.93 5.23 -15.34
C CYS A 347 -5.59 6.52 -16.09
N VAL A 348 -5.76 7.68 -15.45
CA VAL A 348 -5.45 8.99 -16.06
C VAL A 348 -3.96 9.14 -16.36
N GLU A 349 -3.10 8.70 -15.45
CA GLU A 349 -1.64 8.76 -15.60
C GLU A 349 -1.15 7.93 -16.79
N ILE A 350 -1.61 6.67 -16.89
CA ILE A 350 -1.25 5.77 -17.99
C ILE A 350 -1.79 6.28 -19.32
N MET A 351 -3.02 6.81 -19.37
CA MET A 351 -3.56 7.44 -20.58
C MET A 351 -2.78 8.70 -20.97
N ALA A 352 -2.41 9.52 -19.99
CA ALA A 352 -1.62 10.71 -20.23
C ALA A 352 -0.26 10.34 -20.82
N ILE A 353 0.47 9.39 -20.23
CA ILE A 353 1.80 9.00 -20.72
C ILE A 353 1.71 8.20 -22.04
N GLY A 354 0.78 7.26 -22.15
CA GLY A 354 0.65 6.37 -23.31
C GLY A 354 0.10 7.06 -24.55
N TRP A 355 -1.01 7.80 -24.42
CA TRP A 355 -1.75 8.35 -25.56
C TRP A 355 -1.57 9.85 -25.75
N ILE A 356 -1.55 10.64 -24.67
CA ILE A 356 -1.42 12.10 -24.80
C ILE A 356 0.04 12.51 -25.05
N TYR A 357 0.99 12.00 -24.25
CA TYR A 357 2.41 12.22 -24.47
C TYR A 357 2.89 11.43 -25.69
N GLY A 358 2.32 10.24 -25.85
CA GLY A 358 2.62 9.32 -26.92
C GLY A 358 3.77 8.39 -26.57
N VAL A 359 3.52 7.08 -26.66
CA VAL A 359 4.52 6.02 -26.45
C VAL A 359 5.80 6.23 -27.26
N LYS A 360 5.71 6.78 -28.48
CA LYS A 360 6.90 7.07 -29.30
C LYS A 360 7.86 8.03 -28.57
N ASN A 361 7.33 9.07 -27.93
CA ASN A 361 8.12 10.04 -27.19
C ASN A 361 8.70 9.41 -25.91
N VAL A 362 7.92 8.59 -25.20
CA VAL A 362 8.42 7.82 -24.03
C VAL A 362 9.58 6.93 -24.44
N CYS A 363 9.41 6.14 -25.51
CA CYS A 363 10.47 5.27 -26.00
C CYS A 363 11.71 6.07 -26.37
N LYS A 364 11.58 7.18 -27.11
CA LYS A 364 12.73 8.04 -27.46
C LYS A 364 13.49 8.53 -26.23
N ASN A 365 12.79 8.97 -25.19
CA ASN A 365 13.43 9.41 -23.95
C ASN A 365 14.20 8.27 -23.27
N ILE A 366 13.59 7.07 -23.20
CA ILE A 366 14.24 5.89 -22.60
C ILE A 366 15.44 5.44 -23.46
N GLU A 367 15.29 5.44 -24.78
CA GLU A 367 16.35 5.08 -25.73
C GLU A 367 17.51 6.06 -25.64
N PHE A 368 17.23 7.35 -25.46
CA PHE A 368 18.24 8.35 -25.15
C PHE A 368 18.89 8.02 -23.81
N MET A 369 18.14 7.98 -22.70
CA MET A 369 18.67 7.74 -21.34
C MET A 369 19.55 6.50 -21.25
N LEU A 370 19.08 5.35 -21.77
CA LEU A 370 19.74 4.05 -21.62
C LEU A 370 20.69 3.71 -22.78
N LYS A 371 20.73 4.52 -23.85
CA LYS A 371 21.44 4.23 -25.11
C LYS A 371 21.08 2.83 -25.68
N ARG A 372 19.85 2.38 -25.46
CA ARG A 372 19.34 1.06 -25.85
C ARG A 372 17.94 1.18 -26.43
N LYS A 373 17.70 0.54 -27.57
CA LYS A 373 16.36 0.48 -28.20
C LYS A 373 15.33 -0.20 -27.30
N VAL A 374 14.14 0.37 -27.21
CA VAL A 374 13.02 -0.20 -26.46
C VAL A 374 12.37 -1.27 -27.32
N GLY A 375 12.26 -2.48 -26.76
CA GLY A 375 11.66 -3.64 -27.42
C GLY A 375 10.18 -3.44 -27.75
N ILE A 376 9.67 -4.24 -28.70
CA ILE A 376 8.28 -4.14 -29.16
C ILE A 376 7.27 -4.45 -28.05
N TYR A 377 7.63 -5.37 -27.14
CA TYR A 377 6.83 -5.73 -25.98
C TYR A 377 6.38 -4.49 -25.19
N TRP A 378 7.32 -3.65 -24.76
CA TRP A 378 7.03 -2.44 -23.99
C TRP A 378 6.22 -1.41 -24.78
N LYS A 379 6.48 -1.29 -26.09
CA LYS A 379 5.72 -0.39 -26.98
C LYS A 379 4.24 -0.78 -27.03
N VAL A 380 3.94 -2.08 -27.16
CA VAL A 380 2.58 -2.59 -27.19
C VAL A 380 1.94 -2.55 -25.80
N CYS A 381 2.67 -2.88 -24.74
CA CYS A 381 2.18 -2.81 -23.37
C CYS A 381 1.77 -1.38 -22.98
N TRP A 382 2.64 -0.39 -23.17
CA TRP A 382 2.32 1.00 -22.81
C TRP A 382 1.35 1.67 -23.78
N GLY A 383 1.30 1.23 -25.04
CA GLY A 383 0.47 1.83 -26.07
C GLY A 383 -0.95 1.30 -26.13
N PHE A 384 -1.14 0.04 -25.72
CA PHE A 384 -2.42 -0.64 -25.88
C PHE A 384 -2.84 -1.37 -24.60
N PHE A 385 -2.08 -2.39 -24.15
CA PHE A 385 -2.56 -3.27 -23.08
C PHE A 385 -2.77 -2.55 -21.75
N ALA A 386 -1.80 -1.79 -21.26
CA ALA A 386 -1.91 -1.11 -19.98
C ALA A 386 -3.05 -0.07 -19.96
N PRO A 387 -3.16 0.86 -20.93
CA PRO A 387 -4.30 1.78 -20.98
C PRO A 387 -5.66 1.06 -21.06
N VAL A 388 -5.79 0.04 -21.92
CA VAL A 388 -7.07 -0.67 -22.12
C VAL A 388 -7.47 -1.45 -20.88
N ILE A 389 -6.55 -2.21 -20.28
CA ILE A 389 -6.81 -3.01 -19.07
C ILE A 389 -7.23 -2.08 -17.91
N MET A 390 -6.54 -0.95 -17.73
CA MET A 390 -6.88 0.01 -16.68
C MET A 390 -8.26 0.65 -16.87
N ILE A 391 -8.65 0.97 -18.12
CA ILE A 391 -9.99 1.49 -18.43
C ILE A 391 -11.05 0.42 -18.16
N VAL A 392 -10.84 -0.82 -18.62
CA VAL A 392 -11.77 -1.92 -18.39
C VAL A 392 -11.98 -2.15 -16.89
N ILE A 393 -10.90 -2.14 -16.12
CA ILE A 393 -10.96 -2.28 -14.67
C ILE A 393 -11.73 -1.12 -14.03
N LEU A 394 -11.41 0.13 -14.38
CA LEU A 394 -12.13 1.28 -13.84
C LEU A 394 -13.63 1.21 -14.14
N LEU A 395 -14.01 0.85 -15.38
CA LEU A 395 -15.41 0.67 -15.75
C LEU A 395 -16.06 -0.48 -14.99
N TYR A 396 -15.35 -1.59 -14.80
CA TYR A 396 -15.83 -2.73 -14.02
C TYR A 396 -16.06 -2.33 -12.56
N THR A 397 -15.08 -1.69 -11.90
CA THR A 397 -15.18 -1.21 -10.52
C THR A 397 -16.36 -0.25 -10.35
N LEU A 398 -16.57 0.65 -11.31
CA LEU A 398 -17.72 1.56 -11.31
C LEU A 398 -19.06 0.82 -11.46
N ALA A 399 -19.11 -0.21 -12.31
CA ALA A 399 -20.32 -0.99 -12.57
C ALA A 399 -20.67 -1.95 -11.43
N THR A 400 -19.68 -2.47 -10.72
CA THR A 400 -19.85 -3.41 -9.59
C THR A 400 -19.58 -2.77 -8.24
N ALA A 401 -19.62 -1.44 -8.14
CA ALA A 401 -19.44 -0.74 -6.88
C ALA A 401 -20.63 -1.03 -5.96
N GLU A 402 -20.40 -1.86 -4.95
CA GLU A 402 -21.36 -2.10 -3.87
C GLU A 402 -21.16 -1.08 -2.74
N VAL A 403 -22.21 -0.82 -1.97
CA VAL A 403 -22.13 0.03 -0.78
C VAL A 403 -21.16 -0.61 0.21
N LEU A 404 -20.20 0.17 0.71
CA LEU A 404 -19.24 -0.30 1.71
C LEU A 404 -19.98 -0.86 2.93
N LYS A 405 -19.61 -2.07 3.34
CA LYS A 405 -20.06 -2.70 4.58
C LYS A 405 -18.83 -3.07 5.42
N TYR A 406 -18.97 -3.00 6.74
CA TYR A 406 -17.98 -3.50 7.68
C TYR A 406 -18.63 -4.63 8.48
N HIS A 407 -18.09 -5.85 8.33
CA HIS A 407 -18.82 -7.08 8.70
C HIS A 407 -20.22 -7.09 8.04
N ASP A 408 -21.29 -7.17 8.83
CA ASP A 408 -22.69 -7.13 8.37
C ASP A 408 -23.34 -5.75 8.56
N TYR A 409 -22.58 -4.75 9.00
CA TYR A 409 -23.06 -3.39 9.25
C TYR A 409 -22.97 -2.52 7.99
N GLU A 410 -24.09 -1.88 7.66
CA GLU A 410 -24.16 -0.85 6.62
C GLU A 410 -23.86 0.52 7.22
N TYR A 411 -22.95 1.25 6.59
CA TYR A 411 -22.55 2.57 7.08
C TYR A 411 -23.71 3.57 7.05
N PRO A 412 -23.79 4.49 8.01
CA PRO A 412 -24.79 5.54 8.02
C PRO A 412 -24.56 6.50 6.84
N LEU A 413 -25.63 7.12 6.36
CA LEU A 413 -25.58 8.00 5.19
C LEU A 413 -24.55 9.13 5.32
N SER A 414 -24.33 9.65 6.53
CA SER A 414 -23.32 10.67 6.81
C SER A 414 -21.89 10.19 6.51
N ALA A 415 -21.58 8.93 6.84
CA ALA A 415 -20.28 8.31 6.56
C ALA A 415 -20.13 8.03 5.06
N THR A 416 -21.19 7.58 4.38
CA THR A 416 -21.15 7.39 2.92
C THR A 416 -20.93 8.72 2.19
N ILE A 417 -21.62 9.80 2.60
CA ILE A 417 -21.44 11.14 2.03
C ILE A 417 -20.01 11.64 2.25
N SER A 418 -19.46 11.46 3.45
CA SER A 418 -18.08 11.88 3.72
C SER A 418 -17.06 11.10 2.87
N GLY A 419 -17.26 9.80 2.68
CA GLY A 419 -16.47 8.97 1.75
C GLY A 419 -16.49 9.51 0.32
N TRP A 420 -17.67 9.80 -0.22
CA TRP A 420 -17.79 10.41 -1.56
C TRP A 420 -17.13 11.77 -1.67
N ILE A 421 -17.22 12.61 -0.63
CA ILE A 421 -16.52 13.90 -0.59
C ILE A 421 -15.00 13.69 -0.66
N MET A 422 -14.43 12.75 0.10
CA MET A 422 -13.00 12.46 0.05
C MET A 422 -12.56 12.00 -1.34
N LEU A 423 -13.33 11.11 -1.96
CA LEU A 423 -13.07 10.64 -3.32
C LEU A 423 -13.11 11.80 -4.32
N VAL A 424 -14.15 12.64 -4.28
CA VAL A 424 -14.30 13.79 -5.18
C VAL A 424 -13.15 14.78 -4.97
N LEU A 425 -12.76 15.06 -3.73
CA LEU A 425 -11.64 15.96 -3.44
C LEU A 425 -10.32 15.48 -4.04
N GLY A 426 -10.06 14.17 -4.01
CA GLY A 426 -8.89 13.55 -4.62
C GLY A 426 -8.92 13.63 -6.15
N VAL A 427 -10.00 13.15 -6.77
CA VAL A 427 -10.12 13.05 -8.23
C VAL A 427 -10.30 14.41 -8.89
N MET A 428 -11.02 15.36 -8.25
CA MET A 428 -11.31 16.68 -8.81
C MET A 428 -10.06 17.55 -9.02
N GLN A 429 -8.94 17.24 -8.36
CA GLN A 429 -7.66 17.94 -8.60
C GLN A 429 -7.24 17.85 -10.08
N ILE A 430 -7.48 16.72 -10.73
CA ILE A 430 -7.12 16.49 -12.13
C ILE A 430 -7.84 17.48 -13.06
N PRO A 431 -9.19 17.53 -13.12
CA PRO A 431 -9.89 18.49 -13.96
C PRO A 431 -9.73 19.94 -13.48
N PHE A 432 -9.68 20.20 -12.17
CA PHE A 432 -9.56 21.56 -11.62
C PHE A 432 -8.28 22.25 -12.12
N TRP A 433 -7.11 21.62 -11.94
CA TRP A 433 -5.85 22.17 -12.42
C TRP A 433 -5.78 22.21 -13.94
N GLY A 434 -6.41 21.25 -14.62
CA GLY A 434 -6.55 21.27 -16.07
C GLY A 434 -7.29 22.50 -16.59
N LEU A 435 -8.47 22.79 -16.03
CA LEU A 435 -9.28 23.95 -16.39
C LEU A 435 -8.58 25.26 -16.04
N TYR A 436 -7.92 25.33 -14.88
CA TYR A 436 -7.13 26.49 -14.47
C TYR A 436 -6.01 26.82 -15.48
N GLN A 437 -5.30 25.80 -15.98
CA GLN A 437 -4.24 26.00 -16.99
C GLN A 437 -4.82 26.41 -18.36
N ILE A 438 -6.00 25.92 -18.73
CA ILE A 438 -6.72 26.37 -19.93
C ILE A 438 -7.12 27.84 -19.80
N TYR A 439 -7.62 28.25 -18.63
CA TYR A 439 -8.02 29.63 -18.39
C TYR A 439 -6.84 30.60 -18.52
N LYS A 440 -5.68 30.25 -17.96
CA LYS A 440 -4.47 31.10 -17.95
C LYS A 440 -3.80 31.29 -19.31
N LYS A 441 -4.02 30.40 -20.28
CA LYS A 441 -3.42 30.48 -21.62
C LYS A 441 -4.29 31.29 -22.56
N GLU A 442 -3.68 32.20 -23.32
CA GLU A 442 -4.38 32.99 -24.34
C GLU A 442 -4.67 32.18 -25.62
N GLY A 443 -5.70 32.58 -26.37
CA GLY A 443 -6.11 31.97 -27.64
C GLY A 443 -7.49 31.30 -27.62
N SER A 444 -7.81 30.54 -28.66
CA SER A 444 -9.04 29.72 -28.75
C SER A 444 -8.94 28.47 -27.88
N ILE A 445 -10.07 27.92 -27.42
CA ILE A 445 -10.14 26.73 -26.54
C ILE A 445 -9.35 25.56 -27.14
N TRP A 446 -9.53 25.27 -28.44
CA TRP A 446 -8.81 24.19 -29.12
C TRP A 446 -7.31 24.42 -29.22
N SER A 447 -6.88 25.67 -29.47
CA SER A 447 -5.45 26.00 -29.48
C SER A 447 -4.83 25.88 -28.09
N ARG A 448 -5.56 26.26 -27.02
CA ARG A 448 -5.11 26.12 -25.63
C ARG A 448 -4.90 24.66 -25.27
N ILE A 449 -5.87 23.79 -25.57
CA ILE A 449 -5.75 22.34 -25.32
C ILE A 449 -4.53 21.77 -26.05
N LYS A 450 -4.34 22.12 -27.33
CA LYS A 450 -3.20 21.65 -28.13
C LYS A 450 -1.84 22.15 -27.61
N ILE A 451 -1.79 23.32 -26.97
CA ILE A 451 -0.57 23.84 -26.32
C ILE A 451 -0.31 23.06 -25.01
N LEU A 452 -1.35 22.75 -24.24
CA LEU A 452 -1.23 22.08 -22.94
C LEU A 452 -0.84 20.60 -23.05
N THR A 453 -1.19 19.94 -24.16
CA THR A 453 -0.77 18.56 -24.45
C THR A 453 0.70 18.47 -24.88
N LYS A 454 1.34 19.59 -25.23
CA LYS A 454 2.77 19.62 -25.53
C LYS A 454 3.61 19.71 -24.24
N PRO A 455 4.86 19.21 -24.28
CA PRO A 455 5.81 19.43 -23.19
C PRO A 455 6.09 20.92 -22.99
N SER A 456 6.47 21.32 -21.77
CA SER A 456 6.92 22.68 -21.49
C SER A 456 8.15 23.03 -22.34
N ALA A 457 8.38 24.31 -22.64
CA ALA A 457 9.62 24.76 -23.27
C ALA A 457 10.86 24.48 -22.39
N SER A 458 10.67 24.35 -21.07
CA SER A 458 11.71 23.93 -20.12
C SER A 458 11.89 22.41 -20.02
N TRP A 459 11.12 21.62 -20.77
CA TRP A 459 11.20 20.16 -20.75
C TRP A 459 12.52 19.67 -21.37
N GLY A 460 13.27 18.90 -20.59
CA GLY A 460 14.54 18.31 -21.00
C GLY A 460 15.36 17.87 -19.77
N PRO A 461 16.54 17.29 -19.98
CA PRO A 461 17.47 16.95 -18.90
C PRO A 461 17.81 18.19 -18.06
N LEU A 462 17.93 18.00 -16.74
CA LEU A 462 18.27 19.09 -15.81
C LEU A 462 19.72 19.56 -15.99
N GLU A 463 20.63 18.61 -16.25
CA GLU A 463 22.05 18.90 -16.43
C GLU A 463 22.34 19.59 -17.77
N PRO A 464 23.04 20.74 -17.79
CA PRO A 464 23.28 21.49 -19.01
C PRO A 464 24.00 20.70 -20.12
N ALA A 465 24.96 19.86 -19.75
CA ALA A 465 25.72 19.05 -20.70
C ALA A 465 24.83 18.01 -21.40
N ILE A 466 24.06 17.25 -20.63
CA ILE A 466 23.13 16.24 -21.15
C ILE A 466 21.99 16.90 -21.91
N ARG A 467 21.53 18.08 -21.47
CA ARG A 467 20.51 18.84 -22.18
C ARG A 467 20.96 19.22 -23.58
N LYS A 468 22.20 19.69 -23.74
CA LYS A 468 22.76 19.98 -25.05
C LYS A 468 22.82 18.74 -25.94
N GLU A 469 23.32 17.61 -25.41
CA GLU A 469 23.32 16.33 -26.14
C GLU A 469 21.91 15.90 -26.59
N TRP A 470 20.91 16.15 -25.74
CA TRP A 470 19.51 15.82 -26.02
C TRP A 470 18.93 16.74 -27.10
N GLU A 471 19.19 18.04 -27.02
CA GLU A 471 18.76 19.03 -28.03
C GLU A 471 19.37 18.69 -29.40
N ASP A 472 20.68 18.39 -29.46
CA ASP A 472 21.39 17.99 -30.67
C ASP A 472 20.82 16.69 -31.28
N ALA A 473 20.54 15.69 -30.44
CA ALA A 473 19.96 14.43 -30.88
C ALA A 473 18.54 14.61 -31.44
N MET A 474 17.73 15.48 -30.83
CA MET A 474 16.37 15.76 -31.28
C MET A 474 16.33 16.60 -32.55
N SER A 475 17.27 17.53 -32.74
CA SER A 475 17.40 18.29 -33.99
C SER A 475 17.84 17.42 -35.15
N ALA A 476 18.83 16.54 -34.96
CA ALA A 476 19.30 15.64 -36.01
C ALA A 476 18.19 14.72 -36.52
N GLU A 477 17.31 14.24 -35.63
CA GLU A 477 16.18 13.40 -36.01
C GLU A 477 15.07 14.18 -36.74
N LEU A 478 14.86 15.46 -36.41
CA LEU A 478 13.92 16.32 -37.13
C LEU A 478 14.37 16.57 -38.56
N GLU A 479 15.67 16.69 -38.79
CA GLU A 479 16.24 16.79 -40.15
C GLU A 479 16.07 15.47 -40.91
N LEU A 480 16.31 14.34 -40.26
CA LEU A 480 16.19 13.02 -40.86
C LEU A 480 14.74 12.63 -41.22
N ASN A 481 13.74 13.18 -40.51
CA ASN A 481 12.32 13.00 -40.82
C ASN A 481 11.78 13.99 -41.87
N ARG A 482 12.56 15.00 -42.28
CA ARG A 482 12.20 15.96 -43.35
C ARG A 482 12.71 15.52 -44.72
N LEU A 483 13.70 14.63 -44.74
CA LEU A 483 14.16 13.88 -45.91
C LEU A 483 13.26 12.66 -46.12
#